data_AF-A0AAY4AUS3-F1
#
_entry.id   AF-A0AAY4AUS3-F1
#
_cell.length_a   1.000
_cell.length_b   1.000
_cell.length_c   1.000
_cell.angle_alpha   90.00
_cell.angle_beta   90.00
_cell.angle_gamma   90.00
#
_symmetry.space_group_name_H-M   'P 1'
#
loop_
_entity.id
_entity.type
_entity.pdbx_description
1 polymer ?
#
loop_
_entity_poly.entity_id
_entity_poly.type
_entity_poly.pdbx_seq_one_letter_code
_entity_poly.pdbx_strand_id
1 'polypeptide(L)'
;MSFLVVPRLSSRGLVEGSSARPSASCGVQCTSSCHEGSSNYYWCKTRGDWQYCSAYNGYDHQDFRCTSDCKLDGYAYYWCYNTAGSWGYCGYTRPKEMIYYSSTYHEECLDDCRYDREVDYYWCTTEQGWDYCSPQQGVTYKDEQCLNDCSENGEKYTWCQTKGASWNFCGSVEPAECLYVSSTRRKRQSGNSGSQIPIHEFPDGENRQIVLYAEQDNNNCILNGRRWSNDVDDCVNRWHSWHLVTQARSNLIQTRYLRIDMQGMAGGFHNFQIQLNCRRNSGQSTTIAQVLIPQNQNIPEEHIRLAFRESFQRSQRVRVVVRENVNPSIFKNRNW
;
A
#
# COMPACT_ATOMS: atom_id res chain seq x y z
N MET A 1 4.44 -8.95 -56.52
CA MET A 1 3.36 -8.87 -55.52
C MET A 1 3.87 -8.05 -54.36
N SER A 2 3.53 -6.76 -54.36
CA SER A 2 3.93 -5.80 -53.33
C SER A 2 3.04 -5.99 -52.11
N PHE A 3 3.62 -6.29 -50.96
CA PHE A 3 2.90 -6.29 -49.69
C PHE A 3 2.75 -4.84 -49.21
N LEU A 4 1.50 -4.41 -49.11
CA LEU A 4 1.08 -3.16 -48.49
C LEU A 4 1.47 -3.17 -47.01
N VAL A 5 2.47 -2.35 -46.66
CA VAL A 5 2.70 -1.92 -45.28
C VAL A 5 1.61 -0.90 -44.94
N VAL A 6 0.66 -1.30 -44.10
CA VAL A 6 -0.28 -0.34 -43.49
C VAL A 6 0.47 0.32 -42.34
N PRO A 7 0.74 1.64 -42.37
CA PRO A 7 1.27 2.33 -41.19
C PRO A 7 0.15 2.38 -40.15
N ARG A 8 0.39 1.81 -38.96
CA ARG A 8 -0.46 2.15 -37.81
C ARG A 8 -0.10 3.57 -37.39
N LEU A 9 -1.05 4.48 -37.64
CA LEU A 9 -1.12 5.79 -37.02
C LEU A 9 -0.98 5.64 -35.51
N SER A 10 0.14 6.09 -34.96
CA SER A 10 0.29 6.40 -33.55
C SER A 10 -0.55 7.64 -33.27
N SER A 11 -1.75 7.42 -32.76
CA SER A 11 -2.62 8.49 -32.28
C SER A 11 -3.39 8.00 -31.06
N ARG A 12 -2.68 7.89 -29.94
CA ARG A 12 -3.24 8.05 -28.60
C ARG A 12 -2.10 8.56 -27.71
N GLY A 13 -2.26 9.79 -27.26
CA GLY A 13 -1.30 10.46 -26.40
C GLY A 13 -1.07 9.70 -25.11
N LEU A 14 0.07 10.01 -24.49
CA LEU A 14 0.37 9.80 -23.09
C LEU A 14 -0.89 10.11 -22.27
N VAL A 15 -1.52 9.07 -21.72
CA VAL A 15 -2.35 9.22 -20.54
C VAL A 15 -1.42 8.92 -19.38
N GLU A 16 -0.93 9.99 -18.76
CA GLU A 16 -0.36 9.95 -17.42
C GLU A 16 -1.28 9.15 -16.48
N GLY A 17 -0.70 8.36 -15.58
CA GLY A 17 -1.42 7.83 -14.43
C GLY A 17 -1.82 6.36 -14.50
N SER A 18 -0.84 5.45 -14.49
CA SER A 18 -1.08 4.12 -13.92
C SER A 18 -0.32 3.99 -12.59
N SER A 19 -1.01 4.33 -11.50
CA SER A 19 -0.54 4.19 -10.13
C SER A 19 -0.53 2.72 -9.69
N ALA A 20 0.10 1.83 -10.45
CA ALA A 20 0.15 0.41 -10.13
C ALA A 20 1.58 -0.02 -9.84
N ARG A 21 1.79 -0.95 -8.90
CA ARG A 21 3.11 -1.57 -8.68
C ARG A 21 3.28 -2.70 -9.65
N PRO A 22 4.17 -2.58 -10.64
CA PRO A 22 4.40 -3.67 -11.55
C PRO A 22 5.14 -4.78 -10.81
N SER A 23 4.67 -6.00 -11.01
CA SER A 23 5.47 -7.19 -10.76
C SER A 23 6.14 -7.58 -12.06
N ALA A 24 7.38 -8.05 -11.95
CA ALA A 24 8.00 -8.78 -13.03
C ALA A 24 7.17 -10.03 -13.35
N SER A 25 7.25 -10.46 -14.59
CA SER A 25 6.66 -11.70 -15.09
C SER A 25 7.19 -12.95 -14.40
N CYS A 26 8.31 -12.88 -13.67
CA CYS A 26 8.77 -13.96 -12.79
C CYS A 26 8.12 -13.94 -11.38
N GLY A 27 7.19 -13.01 -11.13
CA GLY A 27 6.51 -12.84 -9.84
C GLY A 27 7.28 -12.01 -8.81
N VAL A 28 8.45 -11.51 -9.15
CA VAL A 28 9.26 -10.64 -8.27
C VAL A 28 8.79 -9.19 -8.39
N GLN A 29 8.76 -8.44 -7.29
CA GLN A 29 8.42 -7.02 -7.34
C GLN A 29 9.49 -6.23 -8.09
N CYS A 30 9.05 -5.35 -8.98
CA CYS A 30 9.92 -4.40 -9.63
C CYS A 30 10.41 -3.35 -8.61
N THR A 31 11.68 -2.95 -8.74
CA THR A 31 12.28 -1.80 -8.04
C THR A 31 12.27 -0.54 -8.90
N SER A 32 11.74 -0.60 -10.13
CA SER A 32 11.50 0.53 -11.01
C SER A 32 10.10 0.42 -11.63
N SER A 33 9.62 1.50 -12.22
CA SER A 33 8.45 1.43 -13.10
C SER A 33 8.66 0.47 -14.26
N CYS A 34 7.53 -0.06 -14.73
CA CYS A 34 7.44 -0.86 -15.93
C CYS A 34 7.28 0.09 -17.12
N HIS A 35 8.29 0.16 -17.98
CA HIS A 35 8.30 1.09 -19.10
C HIS A 35 8.76 0.41 -20.38
N GLU A 36 8.34 0.97 -21.52
CA GLU A 36 8.69 0.46 -22.84
C GLU A 36 10.17 0.71 -23.13
N GLY A 37 10.94 -0.35 -23.31
CA GLY A 37 12.34 -0.29 -23.75
C GLY A 37 12.47 -0.17 -25.27
N SER A 38 13.71 -0.15 -25.76
CA SER A 38 14.06 0.04 -27.19
C SER A 38 13.58 -1.05 -28.17
N SER A 39 12.82 -2.05 -27.69
CA SER A 39 12.38 -3.22 -28.46
C SER A 39 10.85 -3.43 -28.43
N ASN A 40 10.08 -2.40 -28.08
CA ASN A 40 8.61 -2.45 -27.92
C ASN A 40 8.13 -3.50 -26.88
N TYR A 41 8.96 -3.72 -25.86
CA TYR A 41 8.66 -4.59 -24.73
C TYR A 41 8.71 -3.74 -23.47
N TYR A 42 7.88 -4.09 -22.50
CA TYR A 42 7.84 -3.48 -21.19
C TYR A 42 8.76 -4.22 -20.23
N TRP A 43 9.64 -3.47 -19.59
CA TRP A 43 10.63 -3.98 -18.65
C TRP A 43 10.64 -3.17 -17.36
N CYS A 44 11.02 -3.84 -16.29
CA CYS A 44 11.32 -3.21 -15.03
C CYS A 44 12.62 -3.80 -14.45
N LYS A 45 13.27 -3.03 -13.61
CA LYS A 45 14.42 -3.48 -12.83
C LYS A 45 13.93 -4.26 -11.62
N THR A 46 14.63 -5.33 -11.27
CA THR A 46 14.47 -6.02 -9.98
C THR A 46 15.77 -5.93 -9.19
N ARG A 47 15.80 -6.44 -7.94
CA ARG A 47 17.05 -6.55 -7.17
C ARG A 47 18.14 -7.39 -7.85
N GLY A 48 17.76 -8.24 -8.81
CA GLY A 48 18.70 -9.04 -9.61
C GLY A 48 19.02 -8.37 -10.94
N ASP A 49 18.12 -8.52 -11.91
CA ASP A 49 18.31 -8.08 -13.30
C ASP A 49 17.04 -7.42 -13.85
N TRP A 50 17.09 -6.92 -15.08
CA TRP A 50 15.93 -6.50 -15.85
C TRP A 50 15.00 -7.67 -16.12
N GLN A 51 13.71 -7.44 -15.93
CA GLN A 51 12.68 -8.44 -16.14
C GLN A 51 11.53 -7.86 -16.94
N TYR A 52 10.87 -8.70 -17.74
CA TYR A 52 9.62 -8.32 -18.38
C TYR A 52 8.57 -8.03 -17.33
N CYS A 53 7.74 -7.03 -17.58
CA CYS A 53 6.62 -6.65 -16.75
C CYS A 53 5.46 -6.22 -17.66
N SER A 54 4.27 -6.07 -17.10
CA SER A 54 3.12 -5.54 -17.83
C SER A 54 2.91 -4.07 -17.47
N ALA A 55 2.63 -3.25 -18.48
CA ALA A 55 2.23 -1.85 -18.29
C ALA A 55 0.97 -1.73 -17.42
N TYR A 56 0.02 -2.64 -17.66
CA TYR A 56 -1.28 -2.68 -17.01
C TYR A 56 -1.67 -4.11 -16.61
N ASN A 57 -2.57 -4.23 -15.63
CA ASN A 57 -3.13 -5.52 -15.26
C ASN A 57 -3.96 -6.08 -16.42
N GLY A 58 -3.78 -7.38 -16.71
CA GLY A 58 -4.48 -8.02 -17.83
C GLY A 58 -3.91 -7.69 -19.21
N TYR A 59 -2.68 -7.17 -19.26
CA TYR A 59 -1.89 -7.02 -20.48
C TYR A 59 -0.60 -7.82 -20.36
N ASP A 60 -0.01 -8.20 -21.48
CA ASP A 60 1.33 -8.79 -21.51
C ASP A 60 2.41 -7.70 -21.63
N HIS A 61 3.67 -8.13 -21.58
CA HIS A 61 4.86 -7.29 -21.75
C HIS A 61 4.99 -6.63 -23.13
N GLN A 62 4.10 -6.92 -24.08
CA GLN A 62 4.05 -6.29 -25.41
C GLN A 62 2.82 -5.39 -25.56
N ASP A 63 2.11 -5.12 -24.45
CA ASP A 63 0.86 -4.37 -24.43
C ASP A 63 -0.29 -5.02 -25.25
N PHE A 64 -0.22 -6.34 -25.46
CA PHE A 64 -1.38 -7.08 -25.92
C PHE A 64 -2.27 -7.45 -24.74
N ARG A 65 -3.58 -7.21 -24.90
CA ARG A 65 -4.57 -7.58 -23.89
C ARG A 65 -4.61 -9.09 -23.72
N CYS A 66 -4.52 -9.54 -22.47
CA CYS A 66 -4.71 -10.93 -22.11
C CYS A 66 -6.17 -11.36 -22.31
N THR A 67 -6.36 -12.51 -22.94
CA THR A 67 -7.64 -13.22 -23.11
C THR A 67 -7.77 -14.38 -22.12
N SER A 68 -6.68 -14.81 -21.48
CA SER A 68 -6.66 -15.74 -20.37
C SER A 68 -6.05 -15.10 -19.11
N ASP A 69 -6.26 -15.73 -17.96
CA ASP A 69 -5.66 -15.28 -16.70
C ASP A 69 -4.14 -15.32 -16.75
N CYS A 70 -3.51 -14.29 -16.19
CA CYS A 70 -2.07 -14.28 -15.95
C CYS A 70 -1.73 -15.30 -14.85
N LYS A 71 -1.01 -16.38 -15.19
CA LYS A 71 -0.74 -17.48 -14.26
C LYS A 71 0.56 -18.22 -14.55
N LEU A 72 1.05 -18.96 -13.55
CA LEU A 72 2.14 -19.93 -13.70
C LEU A 72 1.58 -21.20 -14.36
N ASP A 73 1.86 -21.40 -15.65
CA ASP A 73 1.44 -22.60 -16.39
C ASP A 73 2.55 -23.65 -16.44
N GLY A 74 3.09 -24.03 -15.27
CA GLY A 74 4.16 -25.04 -15.15
C GLY A 74 5.58 -24.54 -15.50
N TYR A 75 5.77 -23.23 -15.69
CA TYR A 75 7.06 -22.59 -15.99
C TYR A 75 7.50 -21.61 -14.88
N ALA A 76 8.74 -21.10 -14.97
CA ALA A 76 9.31 -20.13 -14.03
C ALA A 76 8.76 -18.69 -14.15
N TYR A 77 7.87 -18.45 -15.11
CA TYR A 77 7.29 -17.14 -15.42
C TYR A 77 5.77 -17.24 -15.50
N TYR A 78 5.09 -16.12 -15.28
CA TYR A 78 3.67 -15.89 -15.46
C TYR A 78 3.40 -15.53 -16.92
N TRP A 79 2.36 -16.15 -17.48
CA TRP A 79 1.99 -15.99 -18.88
C TRP A 79 0.49 -15.78 -19.01
N CYS A 80 0.10 -15.13 -20.09
CA CYS A 80 -1.28 -15.09 -20.55
C CYS A 80 -1.33 -15.32 -22.07
N TYR A 81 -2.46 -15.80 -22.55
CA TYR A 81 -2.77 -15.89 -23.98
C TYR A 81 -3.40 -14.56 -24.40
N ASN A 82 -2.90 -13.93 -25.45
CA ASN A 82 -3.22 -12.55 -25.77
C ASN A 82 -4.11 -12.40 -27.02
N THR A 83 -4.60 -11.19 -27.26
CA THR A 83 -5.45 -10.88 -28.43
C THR A 83 -4.74 -11.00 -29.78
N ALA A 84 -3.41 -11.10 -29.81
CA ALA A 84 -2.64 -11.38 -31.02
C ALA A 84 -2.61 -12.89 -31.35
N GLY A 85 -3.21 -13.74 -30.52
CA GLY A 85 -3.23 -15.18 -30.69
C GLY A 85 -1.91 -15.86 -30.28
N SER A 86 -1.10 -15.21 -29.43
CA SER A 86 0.15 -15.74 -28.91
C SER A 86 0.18 -15.78 -27.38
N TRP A 87 1.18 -16.47 -26.83
CA TRP A 87 1.49 -16.42 -25.41
C TRP A 87 2.48 -15.31 -25.12
N GLY A 88 2.20 -14.48 -24.11
CA GLY A 88 3.06 -13.40 -23.67
C GLY A 88 3.33 -13.46 -22.18
N TYR A 89 4.51 -13.00 -21.77
CA TYR A 89 4.84 -12.77 -20.35
C TYR A 89 3.93 -11.71 -19.78
N CYS A 90 3.39 -11.95 -18.59
CA CYS A 90 2.55 -10.98 -17.90
C CYS A 90 3.00 -10.83 -16.44
N GLY A 91 2.93 -9.62 -15.92
CA GLY A 91 3.13 -9.31 -14.51
C GLY A 91 1.83 -8.81 -13.89
N TYR A 92 1.56 -9.13 -12.63
CA TYR A 92 0.48 -8.46 -11.92
C TYR A 92 0.87 -7.02 -11.65
N THR A 93 0.05 -6.07 -12.09
CA THR A 93 0.08 -4.72 -11.56
C THR A 93 -0.95 -4.68 -10.44
N ARG A 94 -0.52 -4.71 -9.17
CA ARG A 94 -1.45 -4.35 -8.09
C ARG A 94 -1.69 -2.85 -8.20
N PRO A 95 -2.93 -2.35 -8.27
CA PRO A 95 -3.15 -0.93 -8.07
C PRO A 95 -2.47 -0.56 -6.75
N LYS A 96 -1.59 0.45 -6.76
CA LYS A 96 -1.16 1.06 -5.52
C LYS A 96 -2.45 1.57 -4.89
N GLU A 97 -2.72 1.25 -3.64
CA GLU A 97 -3.89 1.85 -2.97
C GLU A 97 -3.52 3.18 -2.32
N MET A 98 -2.21 3.44 -2.20
CA MET A 98 -1.60 4.70 -1.77
C MET A 98 -0.58 5.17 -2.81
N ILE A 99 -0.76 6.39 -3.29
CA ILE A 99 0.20 7.11 -4.12
C ILE A 99 1.00 8.01 -3.19
N TYR A 100 2.31 7.81 -3.18
CA TYR A 100 3.24 8.68 -2.48
C TYR A 100 3.76 9.70 -3.47
N TYR A 101 3.80 10.97 -3.07
CA TYR A 101 4.45 12.03 -3.82
C TYR A 101 5.75 12.41 -3.14
N SER A 102 6.76 12.65 -3.95
CA SER A 102 8.07 13.04 -3.49
C SER A 102 8.09 14.50 -3.02
N SER A 103 9.03 14.84 -2.14
CA SER A 103 9.03 16.13 -1.44
C SER A 103 9.74 17.22 -2.24
N THR A 104 10.76 16.87 -3.02
CA THR A 104 11.57 17.87 -3.75
C THR A 104 10.99 18.12 -5.14
N TYR A 105 10.61 17.06 -5.84
CA TYR A 105 10.12 17.14 -7.21
C TYR A 105 8.60 17.13 -7.33
N HIS A 106 7.88 16.81 -6.24
CA HIS A 106 6.43 16.63 -6.27
C HIS A 106 5.99 15.58 -7.31
N GLU A 107 6.81 14.56 -7.52
CA GLU A 107 6.55 13.49 -8.48
C GLU A 107 5.95 12.26 -7.78
N GLU A 108 5.13 11.50 -8.51
CA GLU A 108 4.68 10.21 -8.02
C GLU A 108 5.88 9.28 -7.78
N CYS A 109 5.95 8.73 -6.58
CA CYS A 109 6.87 7.66 -6.24
C CYS A 109 6.53 6.40 -7.04
N LEU A 110 7.50 5.90 -7.81
CA LEU A 110 7.42 4.67 -8.57
C LEU A 110 7.35 3.43 -7.66
N ASP A 111 7.98 3.48 -6.49
CA ASP A 111 7.97 2.45 -5.46
C ASP A 111 7.36 2.93 -4.12
N ASP A 112 7.32 2.03 -3.13
CA ASP A 112 6.92 2.37 -1.76
C ASP A 112 7.77 3.51 -1.20
N CYS A 113 7.14 4.41 -0.43
CA CYS A 113 7.88 5.31 0.42
C CYS A 113 8.54 4.54 1.58
N ARG A 114 9.83 4.21 1.43
CA ARG A 114 10.55 3.30 2.33
C ARG A 114 11.46 4.04 3.27
N TYR A 115 11.51 3.58 4.51
CA TYR A 115 12.48 4.03 5.50
C TYR A 115 13.82 3.33 5.29
N ASP A 116 14.91 4.11 5.32
CA ASP A 116 16.27 3.61 5.26
C ASP A 116 17.02 3.95 6.55
N ARG A 117 17.48 2.91 7.26
CA ARG A 117 18.15 3.05 8.56
C ARG A 117 19.56 3.63 8.44
N GLU A 118 20.24 3.45 7.31
CA GLU A 118 21.62 3.93 7.16
C GLU A 118 21.66 5.46 7.05
N VAL A 119 20.67 6.02 6.38
CA VAL A 119 20.57 7.46 6.12
C VAL A 119 19.53 8.18 6.99
N ASP A 120 18.70 7.42 7.70
CA ASP A 120 17.69 7.89 8.67
C ASP A 120 16.63 8.82 8.07
N TYR A 121 16.06 8.41 6.93
CA TYR A 121 14.90 9.07 6.33
C TYR A 121 14.14 8.15 5.37
N TYR A 122 12.97 8.63 4.97
CA TYR A 122 12.10 8.05 3.98
C TYR A 122 12.43 8.56 2.59
N TRP A 123 12.46 7.64 1.64
CA TRP A 123 12.70 7.95 0.24
C TRP A 123 11.99 6.96 -0.67
N CYS A 124 11.79 7.41 -1.90
CA CYS A 124 11.26 6.62 -2.99
C CYS A 124 12.02 6.95 -4.28
N THR A 125 11.78 6.15 -5.30
CA THR A 125 12.27 6.39 -6.66
C THR A 125 11.21 7.16 -7.45
N THR A 126 11.60 8.21 -8.16
CA THR A 126 10.81 8.97 -9.13
C THR A 126 11.41 8.83 -10.53
N GLU A 127 10.82 9.47 -11.54
CA GLU A 127 11.40 9.49 -12.89
C GLU A 127 12.74 10.26 -12.95
N GLN A 128 12.92 11.24 -12.05
CA GLN A 128 14.14 12.04 -11.94
C GLN A 128 15.26 11.39 -11.10
N GLY A 129 14.99 10.26 -10.43
CA GLY A 129 15.97 9.57 -9.60
C GLY A 129 15.39 9.17 -8.25
N TRP A 130 16.17 9.28 -7.18
CA TRP A 130 15.64 9.09 -5.82
C TRP A 130 15.22 10.45 -5.25
N ASP A 131 14.16 10.48 -4.45
CA ASP A 131 13.72 11.68 -3.73
C ASP A 131 13.08 11.32 -2.38
N TYR A 132 13.00 12.30 -1.48
CA TYR A 132 12.35 12.18 -0.18
C TYR A 132 10.85 11.99 -0.33
N CYS A 133 10.23 11.21 0.54
CA CYS A 133 8.79 11.04 0.57
C CYS A 133 8.33 10.91 2.02
N SER A 134 7.05 11.12 2.30
CA SER A 134 6.49 10.87 3.63
C SER A 134 5.80 9.52 3.69
N PRO A 135 5.96 8.74 4.77
CA PRO A 135 5.27 7.45 4.91
C PRO A 135 3.76 7.56 5.03
N GLN A 136 3.27 8.74 5.43
CA GLN A 136 1.86 9.04 5.65
C GLN A 136 1.57 10.53 5.44
N GLN A 137 0.30 10.86 5.28
CA GLN A 137 -0.15 12.24 5.22
C GLN A 137 0.12 12.98 6.54
N GLY A 138 0.65 14.20 6.44
CA GLY A 138 0.83 15.09 7.61
C GLY A 138 2.04 14.76 8.48
N VAL A 139 2.98 13.94 7.99
CA VAL A 139 4.29 13.76 8.60
C VAL A 139 5.40 14.12 7.61
N THR A 140 6.60 14.38 8.12
CA THR A 140 7.78 14.67 7.29
C THR A 140 8.40 13.40 6.70
N TYR A 141 9.39 13.59 5.83
CA TYR A 141 10.28 12.52 5.36
C TYR A 141 11.10 11.82 6.46
N LYS A 142 10.97 12.25 7.73
CA LYS A 142 11.56 11.63 8.92
C LYS A 142 10.51 11.13 9.91
N ASP A 143 9.25 11.00 9.48
CA ASP A 143 8.11 10.62 10.33
C ASP A 143 7.87 11.59 11.51
N GLU A 144 8.27 12.86 11.36
CA GLU A 144 7.96 13.90 12.34
C GLU A 144 6.59 14.51 12.03
N GLN A 145 5.75 14.67 13.05
CA GLN A 145 4.42 15.26 12.88
C GLN A 145 4.51 16.72 12.38
N CYS A 146 3.85 17.00 11.26
CA CYS A 146 3.67 18.35 10.77
C CYS A 146 2.67 19.12 11.67
N LEU A 147 2.98 20.39 11.96
CA LEU A 147 2.11 21.33 12.67
C LEU A 147 1.16 22.08 11.72
N ASN A 148 1.53 22.16 10.44
CA ASN A 148 0.76 22.75 9.35
C ASN A 148 0.73 21.80 8.15
N ASP A 149 -0.07 22.14 7.14
CA ASP A 149 -0.18 21.30 5.95
C ASP A 149 1.14 21.20 5.20
N CYS A 150 1.42 19.99 4.73
CA CYS A 150 2.55 19.74 3.84
C CYS A 150 2.30 20.44 2.50
N SER A 151 3.08 21.48 2.19
CA SER A 151 2.83 22.31 1.00
C SER A 151 4.09 23.05 0.56
N GLU A 152 4.04 23.66 -0.62
CA GLU A 152 5.17 24.39 -1.22
C GLU A 152 5.57 25.64 -0.43
N ASN A 153 4.60 26.32 0.23
CA ASN A 153 4.83 27.58 0.95
C ASN A 153 5.62 28.65 0.13
N GLY A 154 5.47 28.66 -1.19
CA GLY A 154 6.19 29.57 -2.10
C GLY A 154 7.50 29.02 -2.67
N GLU A 155 7.85 27.77 -2.34
CA GLU A 155 9.04 27.06 -2.83
C GLU A 155 8.68 26.05 -3.94
N LYS A 156 9.69 25.44 -4.56
CA LYS A 156 9.50 24.36 -5.55
C LYS A 156 9.41 22.96 -4.93
N TYR A 157 9.41 22.88 -3.61
CA TYR A 157 9.43 21.64 -2.84
C TYR A 157 8.43 21.74 -1.69
N THR A 158 7.92 20.61 -1.23
CA THR A 158 6.92 20.54 -0.17
C THR A 158 7.57 20.29 1.19
N TRP A 159 7.10 21.03 2.19
CA TRP A 159 7.66 21.07 3.54
C TRP A 159 6.63 21.55 4.56
N CYS A 160 6.88 21.24 5.83
CA CYS A 160 6.00 21.61 6.94
C CYS A 160 6.83 21.97 8.18
N GLN A 161 6.19 22.67 9.12
CA GLN A 161 6.76 22.97 10.43
C GLN A 161 6.63 21.78 11.35
N THR A 162 7.67 21.55 12.15
CA THR A 162 7.70 20.50 13.17
C THR A 162 7.82 21.09 14.57
N LYS A 163 7.69 20.25 15.60
CA LYS A 163 7.88 20.68 16.99
C LYS A 163 9.31 21.23 17.17
N GLY A 164 9.40 22.46 17.69
CA GLY A 164 10.68 23.17 17.84
C GLY A 164 10.89 24.28 16.80
N ALA A 165 9.87 24.62 16.00
CA ALA A 165 9.92 25.65 14.96
C ALA A 165 10.95 25.39 13.85
N SER A 166 11.29 24.12 13.63
CA SER A 166 12.07 23.68 12.47
C SER A 166 11.16 23.41 11.28
N TRP A 167 11.69 23.56 10.06
CA TRP A 167 11.01 23.19 8.83
C TRP A 167 11.67 21.96 8.22
N ASN A 168 10.88 21.00 7.77
CA ASN A 168 11.35 19.76 7.18
C ASN A 168 10.53 19.39 5.95
N PHE A 169 11.17 18.70 5.01
CA PHE A 169 10.51 18.17 3.81
C PHE A 169 9.37 17.21 4.18
N CYS A 170 8.35 17.19 3.35
CA CYS A 170 7.26 16.24 3.48
C CYS A 170 6.71 15.95 2.09
N GLY A 171 6.28 14.71 1.87
CA GLY A 171 5.56 14.30 0.67
C GLY A 171 4.07 14.19 0.95
N SER A 172 3.24 14.43 -0.06
CA SER A 172 1.81 14.12 0.01
C SER A 172 1.58 12.63 -0.14
N VAL A 173 0.57 12.10 0.54
CA VAL A 173 0.13 10.71 0.40
C VAL A 173 -1.35 10.72 0.10
N GLU A 174 -1.69 10.22 -1.07
CA GLU A 174 -3.07 10.19 -1.55
C GLU A 174 -3.53 8.74 -1.70
N PRO A 175 -4.79 8.42 -1.34
CA PRO A 175 -5.35 7.15 -1.78
C PRO A 175 -5.36 7.15 -3.30
N ALA A 176 -4.89 6.07 -3.93
CA ALA A 176 -4.91 6.01 -5.38
C ALA A 176 -6.34 6.04 -5.89
N GLU A 177 -6.68 7.08 -6.65
CA GLU A 177 -7.95 7.17 -7.35
C GLU A 177 -7.99 6.12 -8.47
N CYS A 178 -8.22 4.85 -8.14
CA CYS A 178 -8.80 3.94 -9.11
C CYS A 178 -10.25 4.40 -9.34
N LEU A 179 -10.45 5.18 -10.40
CA LEU A 179 -11.72 5.57 -10.98
C LEU A 179 -12.71 4.39 -11.03
N TYR A 180 -13.70 4.40 -10.15
CA TYR A 180 -15.10 4.18 -10.54
C TYR A 180 -15.97 5.23 -9.86
N VAL A 181 -16.43 6.18 -10.67
CA VAL A 181 -17.46 7.16 -10.29
C VAL A 181 -18.74 6.41 -9.93
N SER A 182 -19.17 6.51 -8.68
CA SER A 182 -20.45 7.17 -8.41
C SER A 182 -20.45 7.78 -7.01
N SER A 183 -20.23 9.09 -6.99
CA SER A 183 -20.56 9.93 -5.87
C SER A 183 -22.07 9.85 -5.62
N THR A 184 -22.47 9.20 -4.53
CA THR A 184 -23.71 9.55 -3.87
C THR A 184 -23.36 10.13 -2.51
N ARG A 185 -23.43 11.46 -2.41
CA ARG A 185 -23.49 12.18 -1.13
C ARG A 185 -24.49 11.46 -0.23
N ARG A 186 -24.03 10.75 0.80
CA ARG A 186 -24.92 10.25 1.85
C ARG A 186 -25.14 11.33 2.90
N LYS A 187 -26.40 11.73 2.96
CA LYS A 187 -27.06 12.56 3.96
C LYS A 187 -26.61 12.16 5.37
N ARG A 188 -26.21 13.14 6.19
CA ARG A 188 -26.03 12.99 7.65
C ARG A 188 -27.21 12.22 8.23
N GLN A 189 -27.00 10.97 8.62
CA GLN A 189 -27.91 10.27 9.52
C GLN A 189 -27.45 10.53 10.95
N SER A 190 -28.28 11.32 11.63
CA SER A 190 -28.28 11.49 13.07
C SER A 190 -28.73 10.17 13.72
N GLY A 191 -28.00 9.77 14.77
CA GLY A 191 -28.52 8.90 15.82
C GLY A 191 -28.21 7.41 15.68
N ASN A 192 -27.10 6.96 16.25
CA ASN A 192 -27.14 5.90 17.26
C ASN A 192 -25.82 5.79 18.04
N SER A 193 -25.95 5.72 19.36
CA SER A 193 -24.90 5.63 20.35
C SER A 193 -24.02 4.38 20.16
N GLY A 194 -22.69 4.57 20.13
CA GLY A 194 -21.69 3.50 20.20
C GLY A 194 -20.86 3.22 18.94
N SER A 195 -21.09 3.92 17.82
CA SER A 195 -20.30 3.69 16.60
C SER A 195 -18.85 4.14 16.74
N GLN A 196 -17.93 3.18 16.74
CA GLN A 196 -16.49 3.40 16.53
C GLN A 196 -16.30 4.25 15.26
N ILE A 197 -15.60 5.38 15.39
CA ILE A 197 -15.28 6.26 14.27
C ILE A 197 -14.15 5.60 13.46
N PRO A 198 -14.31 5.39 12.14
CA PRO A 198 -13.25 4.85 11.32
C PRO A 198 -12.08 5.84 11.22
N ILE A 199 -10.85 5.34 11.28
CA ILE A 199 -9.64 6.12 11.04
C ILE A 199 -9.45 6.33 9.55
N HIS A 200 -9.60 5.24 8.80
CA HIS A 200 -9.44 5.20 7.35
C HIS A 200 -10.47 4.28 6.72
N GLU A 201 -10.95 4.66 5.53
CA GLU A 201 -11.93 3.93 4.74
C GLU A 201 -11.43 3.80 3.30
N PHE A 202 -11.28 2.56 2.83
CA PHE A 202 -10.73 2.25 1.52
C PHE A 202 -11.76 1.45 0.70
N PRO A 203 -12.16 1.94 -0.49
CA PRO A 203 -12.91 1.11 -1.42
C PRO A 203 -12.04 -0.05 -1.90
N ASP A 204 -12.61 -1.24 -1.97
CA ASP A 204 -11.95 -2.46 -2.42
C ASP A 204 -12.87 -3.17 -3.43
N GLY A 205 -12.88 -2.66 -4.65
CA GLY A 205 -13.85 -3.04 -5.68
C GLY A 205 -15.25 -2.44 -5.48
N GLU A 206 -16.24 -2.94 -6.23
CA GLU A 206 -17.57 -2.30 -6.32
C GLU A 206 -18.42 -2.42 -5.06
N ASN A 207 -18.29 -3.52 -4.31
CA ASN A 207 -19.18 -3.85 -3.19
C ASN A 207 -18.44 -4.19 -1.90
N ARG A 208 -17.16 -3.86 -1.80
CA ARG A 208 -16.34 -4.21 -0.63
C ARG A 208 -15.54 -2.99 -0.20
N GLN A 209 -15.40 -2.83 1.11
CA GLN A 209 -14.71 -1.71 1.73
C GLN A 209 -13.84 -2.23 2.86
N ILE A 210 -12.57 -1.82 2.89
CA ILE A 210 -11.65 -2.08 3.99
C ILE A 210 -11.67 -0.86 4.90
N VAL A 211 -11.85 -1.08 6.20
CA VAL A 211 -11.98 0.00 7.18
C VAL A 211 -11.07 -0.26 8.38
N LEU A 212 -10.32 0.76 8.79
CA LEU A 212 -9.47 0.72 9.97
C LEU A 212 -10.15 1.41 11.14
N TYR A 213 -10.26 0.72 12.27
CA TYR A 213 -10.80 1.27 13.52
C TYR A 213 -9.74 1.32 14.59
N ALA A 214 -9.62 2.46 15.27
CA ALA A 214 -8.94 2.53 16.55
C ALA A 214 -9.89 1.98 17.62
N GLU A 215 -9.47 0.93 18.33
CA GLU A 215 -10.19 0.49 19.51
C GLU A 215 -9.91 1.47 20.66
N GLN A 216 -10.97 1.99 21.28
CA GLN A 216 -10.85 2.74 22.52
C GLN A 216 -10.47 1.74 23.62
N ASP A 217 -9.17 1.51 23.79
CA ASP A 217 -8.66 0.68 24.86
C ASP A 217 -8.63 1.51 26.15
N ASN A 218 -9.43 1.12 27.15
CA ASN A 218 -9.40 1.70 28.49
C ASN A 218 -8.22 1.19 29.34
N ASN A 219 -7.46 0.22 28.81
CA ASN A 219 -6.31 -0.37 29.47
C ASN A 219 -5.05 0.00 28.68
N ASN A 220 -4.12 0.71 29.32
CA ASN A 220 -2.82 1.17 28.78
C ASN A 220 -1.84 0.01 28.48
N CYS A 221 -2.28 -0.99 27.72
CA CYS A 221 -1.49 -2.18 27.37
C CYS A 221 -0.58 -1.94 26.17
N ILE A 222 -0.72 -0.84 25.44
CA ILE A 222 0.18 -0.43 24.35
C ILE A 222 1.03 0.74 24.86
N LEU A 223 2.34 0.52 24.91
CA LEU A 223 3.30 1.51 25.36
C LEU A 223 3.47 2.61 24.30
N ASN A 224 3.65 3.85 24.75
CA ASN A 224 4.16 4.92 23.89
C ASN A 224 5.61 4.58 23.50
N GLY A 225 5.78 4.14 22.26
CA GLY A 225 7.04 3.66 21.73
C GLY A 225 7.80 4.68 20.89
N ARG A 226 7.49 5.99 20.92
CA ARG A 226 8.05 7.00 19.97
C ARG A 226 9.56 6.92 19.74
N ARG A 227 10.35 6.59 20.78
CA ARG A 227 11.81 6.40 20.66
C ARG A 227 12.25 5.24 19.75
N TRP A 228 11.30 4.40 19.34
CA TRP A 228 11.49 3.21 18.51
C TRP A 228 10.83 3.37 17.13
N SER A 229 10.45 4.58 16.71
CA SER A 229 9.82 4.84 15.39
C SER A 229 10.57 4.14 14.26
N ASN A 230 11.88 4.36 14.20
CA ASN A 230 12.76 3.80 13.17
C ASN A 230 12.78 2.26 13.16
N ASP A 231 12.73 1.61 14.33
CA ASP A 231 12.64 0.15 14.43
C ASP A 231 11.25 -0.37 14.06
N VAL A 232 10.20 0.39 14.39
CA VAL A 232 8.82 0.07 13.99
C VAL A 232 8.72 0.12 12.47
N ASP A 233 9.27 1.15 11.85
CA ASP A 233 9.24 1.32 10.41
C ASP A 233 10.01 0.24 9.68
N ASP A 234 11.19 -0.16 10.17
CA ASP A 234 11.90 -1.32 9.65
C ASP A 234 11.06 -2.61 9.78
N CYS A 235 10.40 -2.83 10.93
CA CYS A 235 9.50 -3.96 11.11
C CYS A 235 8.34 -3.94 10.10
N VAL A 236 7.69 -2.80 9.95
CA VAL A 236 6.51 -2.61 9.10
C VAL A 236 6.87 -2.73 7.62
N ASN A 237 7.99 -2.17 7.19
CA ASN A 237 8.42 -2.23 5.78
C ASN A 237 8.77 -3.65 5.34
N ARG A 238 9.17 -4.52 6.28
CA ARG A 238 9.43 -5.95 6.05
C ARG A 238 8.16 -6.81 6.12
N TRP A 239 7.00 -6.22 6.41
CA TRP A 239 5.73 -6.93 6.45
C TRP A 239 5.31 -7.44 5.08
N HIS A 240 4.81 -8.67 5.06
CA HIS A 240 4.22 -9.34 3.90
C HIS A 240 3.04 -10.23 4.30
N SER A 241 2.07 -10.43 3.40
CA SER A 241 0.83 -11.16 3.69
C SER A 241 1.04 -12.65 3.99
N TRP A 242 2.17 -13.26 3.61
CA TRP A 242 2.50 -14.65 3.98
C TRP A 242 2.71 -14.84 5.49
N HIS A 243 2.86 -13.77 6.27
CA HIS A 243 2.95 -13.86 7.74
C HIS A 243 1.59 -14.12 8.40
N LEU A 244 0.49 -14.09 7.65
CA LEU A 244 -0.86 -14.46 8.10
C LEU A 244 -0.96 -15.98 8.33
N VAL A 245 -0.31 -16.44 9.40
CA VAL A 245 -0.37 -17.82 9.90
C VAL A 245 -1.47 -17.96 10.93
N THR A 246 -2.03 -19.16 11.11
CA THR A 246 -3.12 -19.43 12.07
C THR A 246 -2.63 -19.81 13.47
N GLN A 247 -1.36 -20.17 13.61
CA GLN A 247 -0.74 -20.55 14.88
C GLN A 247 0.07 -19.39 15.45
N ALA A 248 0.11 -19.29 16.78
CA ALA A 248 0.95 -18.31 17.46
C ALA A 248 2.42 -18.52 17.06
N ARG A 249 3.07 -17.43 16.65
CA ARG A 249 4.45 -17.45 16.17
C ARG A 249 5.14 -16.15 16.55
N SER A 250 6.27 -16.28 17.24
CA SER A 250 7.09 -15.14 17.62
C SER A 250 8.26 -14.94 16.65
N ASN A 251 8.80 -13.72 16.60
CA ASN A 251 9.93 -13.33 15.76
C ASN A 251 9.65 -13.54 14.26
N LEU A 252 8.42 -13.26 13.81
CA LEU A 252 8.10 -13.28 12.38
C LEU A 252 8.95 -12.28 11.62
N ILE A 253 9.10 -11.10 12.20
CA ILE A 253 10.05 -10.06 11.80
C ILE A 253 10.77 -9.63 13.06
N GLN A 254 12.09 -9.43 12.98
CA GLN A 254 12.90 -9.09 14.13
C GLN A 254 13.95 -8.03 13.75
N THR A 255 14.09 -7.02 14.60
CA THR A 255 15.19 -6.06 14.63
C THR A 255 15.99 -6.26 15.92
N ARG A 256 17.00 -5.42 16.14
CA ARG A 256 17.75 -5.42 17.40
C ARG A 256 16.84 -5.17 18.61
N TYR A 257 15.85 -4.29 18.47
CA TYR A 257 15.06 -3.81 19.60
C TYR A 257 13.61 -4.26 19.57
N LEU A 258 13.08 -4.64 18.41
CA LEU A 258 11.68 -5.00 18.23
C LEU A 258 11.49 -6.34 17.52
N ARG A 259 10.29 -6.90 17.67
CA ARG A 259 9.81 -8.02 16.87
C ARG A 259 8.32 -7.89 16.57
N ILE A 260 7.90 -8.48 15.46
CA ILE A 260 6.49 -8.75 15.17
C ILE A 260 6.17 -10.19 15.57
N ASP A 261 5.16 -10.33 16.42
CA ASP A 261 4.65 -11.61 16.89
C ASP A 261 3.18 -11.79 16.50
N MET A 262 2.80 -13.00 16.10
CA MET A 262 1.42 -13.48 16.00
C MET A 262 1.05 -14.14 17.33
N GLN A 263 0.13 -13.53 18.10
CA GLN A 263 -0.25 -13.94 19.46
C GLN A 263 -1.37 -14.97 19.52
N GLY A 264 -1.73 -15.54 18.38
CA GLY A 264 -2.86 -16.45 18.19
C GLY A 264 -4.04 -15.76 17.49
N MET A 265 -5.09 -16.54 17.30
CA MET A 265 -6.37 -16.05 16.77
C MET A 265 -7.20 -15.45 17.91
N ALA A 266 -7.81 -14.29 17.68
CA ALA A 266 -8.71 -13.63 18.62
C ALA A 266 -10.03 -13.30 17.89
N GLY A 267 -11.10 -14.04 18.18
CA GLY A 267 -12.43 -13.76 17.62
C GLY A 267 -12.51 -13.74 16.09
N GLY A 268 -11.76 -14.62 15.42
CA GLY A 268 -11.69 -14.66 13.95
C GLY A 268 -10.69 -13.67 13.33
N PHE A 269 -9.86 -13.01 14.14
CA PHE A 269 -8.78 -12.14 13.69
C PHE A 269 -7.42 -12.74 14.05
N HIS A 270 -6.45 -12.56 13.17
CA HIS A 270 -5.04 -12.71 13.51
C HIS A 270 -4.63 -11.56 14.41
N ASN A 271 -4.09 -11.87 15.59
CA ASN A 271 -3.64 -10.87 16.55
C ASN A 271 -2.13 -10.65 16.43
N PHE A 272 -1.73 -9.59 15.75
CA PHE A 272 -0.32 -9.23 15.61
C PHE A 272 0.08 -8.13 16.57
N GLN A 273 1.28 -8.25 17.13
CA GLN A 273 1.86 -7.27 18.04
C GLN A 273 3.29 -6.96 17.66
N ILE A 274 3.62 -5.67 17.64
CA ILE A 274 5.01 -5.23 17.67
C ILE A 274 5.42 -5.13 19.14
N GLN A 275 6.45 -5.88 19.53
CA GLN A 275 6.91 -5.99 20.91
C GLN A 275 8.40 -5.66 21.05
N LEU A 276 8.78 -5.17 22.22
CA LEU A 276 10.18 -5.00 22.60
C LEU A 276 10.90 -6.35 22.74
N ASN A 277 12.13 -6.43 22.21
CA ASN A 277 13.07 -7.53 22.40
C ASN A 277 13.78 -7.45 23.75
N CYS A 278 12.97 -7.45 24.82
CA CYS A 278 13.46 -7.54 26.18
C CYS A 278 12.67 -8.60 26.97
N ARG A 279 13.28 -9.05 28.07
CA ARG A 279 12.59 -9.95 29.00
C ARG A 279 11.45 -9.18 29.66
N ARG A 280 10.22 -9.65 29.46
CA ARG A 280 9.03 -9.07 30.08
C ARG A 280 9.05 -9.33 31.59
N ASN A 281 8.97 -8.29 32.40
CA ASN A 281 8.70 -8.42 33.83
C ASN A 281 7.21 -8.69 34.05
N SER A 282 6.87 -9.37 35.15
CA SER A 282 5.47 -9.61 35.51
C SER A 282 4.69 -8.28 35.60
N GLY A 283 3.52 -8.22 34.96
CA GLY A 283 2.65 -7.03 34.95
C GLY A 283 3.06 -5.92 33.97
N GLN A 284 4.19 -6.02 33.27
CA GLN A 284 4.60 -5.03 32.26
C GLN A 284 4.20 -5.47 30.85
N SER A 285 3.61 -4.55 30.08
CA SER A 285 3.46 -4.76 28.64
C SER A 285 4.77 -4.45 27.91
N THR A 286 5.08 -5.20 26.87
CA THR A 286 6.16 -4.91 25.92
C THR A 286 5.63 -4.50 24.56
N THR A 287 4.30 -4.43 24.39
CA THR A 287 3.63 -4.14 23.13
C THR A 287 3.66 -2.64 22.87
N ILE A 288 4.08 -2.24 21.67
CA ILE A 288 4.12 -0.84 21.22
C ILE A 288 3.17 -0.57 20.04
N ALA A 289 2.70 -1.62 19.37
CA ALA A 289 1.62 -1.57 18.37
C ALA A 289 0.90 -2.93 18.34
N GLN A 290 -0.39 -2.92 18.04
CA GLN A 290 -1.22 -4.11 17.93
C GLN A 290 -2.26 -3.96 16.83
N VAL A 291 -2.32 -4.95 15.92
CA VAL A 291 -3.26 -4.97 14.80
C VAL A 291 -4.05 -6.27 14.79
N LEU A 292 -5.36 -6.17 14.61
CA LEU A 292 -6.27 -7.31 14.38
C LEU A 292 -6.62 -7.39 12.90
N ILE A 293 -6.22 -8.47 12.23
CA ILE A 293 -6.42 -8.67 10.79
C ILE A 293 -7.41 -9.82 10.58
N PRO A 294 -8.53 -9.63 9.85
CA PRO A 294 -9.57 -10.65 9.71
C PRO A 294 -9.04 -11.91 9.01
N GLN A 295 -9.50 -13.07 9.46
CA GLN A 295 -9.18 -14.34 8.83
C GLN A 295 -9.91 -14.48 7.48
N ASN A 296 -9.29 -15.19 6.53
CA ASN A 296 -9.88 -15.55 5.24
C ASN A 296 -10.30 -14.33 4.38
N GLN A 297 -9.68 -13.18 4.63
CA GLN A 297 -9.89 -11.96 3.87
C GLN A 297 -8.58 -11.58 3.18
N ASN A 298 -8.64 -11.27 1.89
CA ASN A 298 -7.49 -10.71 1.20
C ASN A 298 -7.39 -9.24 1.57
N ILE A 299 -6.43 -8.90 2.42
CA ILE A 299 -6.11 -7.52 2.80
C ILE A 299 -4.76 -7.17 2.16
N PRO A 300 -4.71 -6.08 1.39
CA PRO A 300 -3.47 -5.54 0.83
C PRO A 300 -2.42 -5.21 1.90
N GLU A 301 -1.14 -5.35 1.54
CA GLU A 301 -0.03 -5.23 2.50
C GLU A 301 0.11 -3.79 3.01
N GLU A 302 -0.12 -2.81 2.15
CA GLU A 302 -0.10 -1.38 2.43
C GLU A 302 -1.12 -0.99 3.52
N HIS A 303 -2.33 -1.56 3.48
CA HIS A 303 -3.34 -1.33 4.49
C HIS A 303 -2.98 -1.94 5.84
N ILE A 304 -2.33 -3.11 5.83
CA ILE A 304 -1.83 -3.73 7.06
C ILE A 304 -0.67 -2.91 7.64
N ARG A 305 0.26 -2.46 6.80
CA ARG A 305 1.38 -1.61 7.19
C ARG A 305 0.89 -0.28 7.77
N LEU A 306 -0.09 0.35 7.11
CA LEU A 306 -0.77 1.55 7.60
C LEU A 306 -1.45 1.29 8.95
N ALA A 307 -2.14 0.17 9.13
CA ALA A 307 -2.75 -0.19 10.40
C ALA A 307 -1.73 -0.31 11.55
N PHE A 308 -0.53 -0.86 11.29
CA PHE A 308 0.55 -0.89 12.28
C PHE A 308 1.04 0.51 12.64
N ARG A 309 1.25 1.38 11.64
CA ARG A 309 1.69 2.77 11.86
C ARG A 309 0.65 3.56 12.66
N GLU A 310 -0.63 3.45 12.30
CA GLU A 310 -1.74 4.05 13.05
C GLU A 310 -1.80 3.55 14.49
N SER A 311 -1.61 2.24 14.70
CA SER A 311 -1.59 1.64 16.03
C SER A 311 -0.47 2.21 16.89
N PHE A 312 0.73 2.34 16.32
CA PHE A 312 1.90 2.90 16.97
C PHE A 312 1.70 4.38 17.33
N GLN A 313 1.31 5.21 16.35
CA GLN A 313 1.16 6.65 16.53
C GLN A 313 0.10 7.01 17.56
N ARG A 314 -1.02 6.27 17.57
CA ARG A 314 -2.13 6.48 18.51
C ARG A 314 -1.91 5.78 19.84
N SER A 315 -0.94 4.87 19.93
CA SER A 315 -0.78 3.94 21.06
C SER A 315 -2.09 3.18 21.36
N GLN A 316 -2.77 2.77 20.30
CA GLN A 316 -4.08 2.12 20.35
C GLN A 316 -4.09 0.88 19.48
N ARG A 317 -4.92 -0.12 19.82
CA ARG A 317 -5.11 -1.27 18.95
C ARG A 317 -5.87 -0.84 17.71
N VAL A 318 -5.42 -1.26 16.53
CA VAL A 318 -6.13 -1.03 15.27
C VAL A 318 -6.76 -2.34 14.80
N ARG A 319 -8.05 -2.30 14.49
CA ARG A 319 -8.80 -3.42 13.92
C ARG A 319 -9.10 -3.15 12.46
N VAL A 320 -8.67 -4.05 11.59
CA VAL A 320 -9.02 -4.05 10.16
C VAL A 320 -10.35 -4.77 9.99
N VAL A 321 -11.30 -4.16 9.29
CA VAL A 321 -12.62 -4.75 9.02
C VAL A 321 -12.92 -4.68 7.54
N VAL A 322 -13.46 -5.76 6.98
CA VAL A 322 -14.01 -5.79 5.62
C VAL A 322 -15.53 -5.67 5.74
N ARG A 323 -16.10 -4.68 5.06
CA ARG A 323 -17.54 -4.51 4.92
C ARG A 323 -17.94 -4.89 3.50
N GLU A 324 -18.92 -5.77 3.38
CA GLU A 324 -19.61 -6.01 2.12
C GLU A 324 -20.82 -5.06 2.05
N ASN A 325 -20.86 -4.22 1.03
CA ASN A 325 -22.03 -3.44 0.71
C ASN A 325 -23.05 -4.38 0.06
N VAL A 326 -24.02 -4.85 0.85
CA VAL A 326 -25.18 -5.58 0.30
C VAL A 326 -25.92 -4.65 -0.68
N ASN A 327 -25.94 -5.05 -1.94
CA ASN A 327 -26.50 -4.35 -3.10
C ASN A 327 -27.92 -3.75 -2.83
N PRO A 328 -28.30 -2.57 -3.34
CA PRO A 328 -29.65 -1.99 -3.20
C PRO A 328 -30.75 -2.71 -4.01
N SER A 329 -30.64 -4.02 -4.23
CA SER A 329 -31.64 -4.81 -4.98
C SER A 329 -32.97 -5.02 -4.23
N ILE A 330 -33.19 -4.36 -3.09
CA ILE A 330 -34.48 -4.36 -2.37
C ILE A 330 -35.57 -3.51 -3.07
N PHE A 331 -35.26 -2.77 -4.14
CA PHE A 331 -36.28 -2.08 -4.96
C PHE A 331 -36.62 -2.75 -6.29
N LYS A 332 -36.28 -4.04 -6.49
CA LYS A 332 -37.04 -4.88 -7.42
C LYS A 332 -38.26 -5.43 -6.68
N ASN A 333 -39.29 -4.60 -6.52
CA ASN A 333 -40.70 -4.98 -6.45
C ASN A 333 -41.53 -3.80 -5.95
N ARG A 334 -42.17 -3.10 -6.88
CA ARG A 334 -43.58 -2.69 -6.78
C ARG A 334 -44.03 -2.26 -8.17
N ASN A 335 -44.76 -3.16 -8.82
CA ASN A 335 -45.77 -2.86 -9.82
C ASN A 335 -46.54 -1.60 -9.41
N TRP A 336 -46.76 -0.67 -10.34
CA TRP A 336 -48.05 -0.09 -10.72
C TRP A 336 -47.86 0.64 -12.06
#